data_AF-A0A931QYE2-F1
#
_entry.id   AF-A0A931QYE2-F1
#
_cell.length_a   1.000
_cell.length_b   1.000
_cell.length_c   1.000
_cell.angle_alpha   90.00
_cell.angle_beta   90.00
_cell.angle_gamma   90.00
#
_symmetry.space_group_name_H-M   'P 1'
#
loop_
_entity.id
_entity.type
_entity.pdbx_description
1 polymer ?
#
loop_
_entity_poly.entity_id
_entity_poly.type
_entity_poly.pdbx_seq_one_letter_code
_entity_poly.pdbx_strand_id
1 'polypeptide(L)'
;MIAEYQPPLAEFGNRGLEGLAVERRADGSSRVAVLWEGGYPEFHLVPPPLRERLGRVSLRPFILVHHLKAGESGIPVEMRDAERVVELEVPVPDGKEPEAQRFRAPDLVWHRWPSGGEDTTGFIVLLSSQNSAGAREYAFHWLQRFTADGKPVGEPLDLDSLVPQEFKGANWEGLAWFEEGKSLVVIHEKGPMPAVVALIVPLPEAWRQGPRPAGGPTHVVLCDAEYYLTGPQQARPPDGTLAAGSKVTLRRDAGSYCLVRTEQNVEAYAATDALKLLE
;
A
#
# COMPACT_ATOMS: atom_id res chain seq x y z
N MET A 1 -7.03 15.57 -15.68
CA MET A 1 -7.04 16.57 -14.57
C MET A 1 -8.41 16.50 -13.95
N ILE A 2 -8.52 16.11 -12.68
CA ILE A 2 -9.78 16.09 -11.94
C ILE A 2 -10.11 17.53 -11.59
N ALA A 3 -11.35 17.95 -11.85
CA ALA A 3 -11.79 19.31 -11.56
C ALA A 3 -12.17 19.49 -10.09
N GLU A 4 -12.85 18.50 -9.52
CA GLU A 4 -13.42 18.58 -8.17
C GLU A 4 -13.73 17.16 -7.68
N TYR A 5 -13.59 16.95 -6.37
CA TYR A 5 -14.09 15.75 -5.69
C TYR A 5 -15.12 16.20 -4.67
N GLN A 6 -16.37 15.76 -4.82
CA GLN A 6 -17.40 16.08 -3.82
C GLN A 6 -17.22 15.18 -2.60
N PRO A 7 -16.91 15.73 -1.40
CA PRO A 7 -16.62 14.91 -0.24
C PRO A 7 -17.91 14.66 0.57
N PRO A 8 -18.45 13.43 0.63
CA PRO A 8 -19.58 13.12 1.52
C PRO A 8 -19.20 13.22 3.01
N LEU A 9 -17.89 13.28 3.30
CA LEU A 9 -17.31 13.28 4.65
C LEU A 9 -16.54 14.57 5.00
N ALA A 10 -16.48 15.59 4.14
CA ALA A 10 -15.85 16.86 4.53
C ALA A 10 -16.55 17.51 5.74
N GLU A 11 -17.80 17.12 6.00
CA GLU A 11 -18.57 17.55 7.17
C GLU A 11 -18.11 16.87 8.47
N PHE A 12 -17.32 15.79 8.42
CA PHE A 12 -16.83 15.09 9.61
C PHE A 12 -15.45 15.59 10.05
N GLY A 13 -15.40 16.86 10.44
CA GLY A 13 -14.29 17.44 11.20
C GLY A 13 -13.04 17.78 10.38
N ASN A 14 -13.20 18.37 9.20
CA ASN A 14 -12.12 18.92 8.37
C ASN A 14 -11.03 17.94 7.92
N ARG A 15 -11.24 16.62 8.04
CA ARG A 15 -10.36 15.64 7.36
C ARG A 15 -10.93 15.33 5.99
N GLY A 16 -10.38 16.05 5.01
CA GLY A 16 -10.76 15.94 3.62
C GLY A 16 -10.09 14.76 2.93
N LEU A 17 -10.24 14.73 1.62
CA LEU A 17 -9.40 13.92 0.77
C LEU A 17 -8.09 14.70 0.60
N GLU A 18 -7.03 14.25 1.26
CA GLU A 18 -5.77 14.99 1.37
C GLU A 18 -4.76 14.56 0.29
N GLY A 19 -4.78 13.27 -0.08
CA GLY A 19 -3.85 12.72 -1.05
C GLY A 19 -4.48 12.43 -2.41
N LEU A 20 -3.76 12.74 -3.48
CA LEU A 20 -4.17 12.43 -4.86
C LEU A 20 -2.97 11.93 -5.68
N ALA A 21 -3.08 10.71 -6.19
CA ALA A 21 -2.07 10.11 -7.05
C ALA A 21 -2.66 9.71 -8.41
N VAL A 22 -1.98 10.10 -9.49
CA VAL A 22 -2.39 9.78 -10.86
C VAL A 22 -1.37 8.85 -11.52
N GLU A 23 -1.81 7.67 -11.92
CA GLU A 23 -1.05 6.78 -12.79
C GLU A 23 -1.53 6.96 -14.23
N ARG A 24 -0.64 7.43 -15.11
CA ARG A 24 -0.90 7.46 -16.55
C ARG A 24 -0.55 6.12 -17.18
N ARG A 25 -1.39 5.68 -18.12
CA ARG A 25 -1.26 4.41 -18.84
C ARG A 25 -0.86 4.63 -20.29
N ALA A 26 -0.30 3.57 -20.90
CA ALA A 26 0.22 3.63 -22.27
C ALA A 26 -0.88 3.85 -23.32
N ASP A 27 -2.12 3.42 -23.03
CA ASP A 27 -3.30 3.65 -23.87
C ASP A 27 -3.88 5.07 -23.75
N GLY A 28 -3.25 5.94 -22.95
CA GLY A 28 -3.70 7.31 -22.69
C GLY A 28 -4.76 7.41 -21.59
N SER A 29 -5.27 6.30 -21.05
CA SER A 29 -6.12 6.29 -19.86
C SER A 29 -5.32 6.66 -18.60
N SER A 30 -6.02 6.91 -17.50
CA SER A 30 -5.39 7.17 -16.20
C SER A 30 -6.14 6.48 -15.08
N ARG A 31 -5.40 5.96 -14.09
CA ARG A 31 -5.96 5.60 -12.78
C ARG A 31 -5.71 6.73 -11.82
N VAL A 32 -6.75 7.12 -11.09
CA VAL A 32 -6.63 8.14 -10.05
C VAL A 32 -6.97 7.52 -8.72
N ALA A 33 -6.03 7.59 -7.79
CA ALA A 33 -6.23 7.23 -6.40
C ALA A 33 -6.45 8.51 -5.59
N VAL A 34 -7.52 8.53 -4.81
CA VAL A 34 -7.86 9.63 -3.90
C VAL A 34 -7.89 9.07 -2.49
N LEU A 35 -7.08 9.63 -1.60
CA LEU A 35 -6.88 9.12 -0.25
C LEU A 35 -7.71 9.90 0.76
N TRP A 36 -8.47 9.17 1.56
CA TRP A 36 -9.08 9.69 2.78
C TRP A 36 -8.20 9.39 3.98
N GLU A 37 -7.90 10.42 4.77
CA GLU A 37 -6.77 10.46 5.69
C GLU A 37 -6.90 9.55 6.93
N GLY A 38 -8.11 9.27 7.40
CA GLY A 38 -8.30 8.51 8.64
C GLY A 38 -7.76 9.22 9.89
N GLY A 39 -7.32 8.44 10.86
CA GLY A 39 -6.87 8.90 12.17
C GLY A 39 -8.02 9.23 13.13
N TYR A 40 -7.69 9.93 14.22
CA TYR A 40 -8.71 10.49 15.11
C TYR A 40 -9.39 11.69 14.44
N PRO A 41 -10.73 11.73 14.39
CA PRO A 41 -11.44 12.91 13.94
C PRO A 41 -11.20 14.07 14.91
N GLU A 42 -11.33 15.29 14.42
CA GLU A 42 -11.33 16.47 15.27
C GLU A 42 -12.63 16.50 16.10
N PHE A 43 -12.65 15.82 17.24
CA PHE A 43 -13.86 15.54 18.01
C PHE A 43 -14.65 16.80 18.41
N HIS A 44 -13.99 17.95 18.51
CA HIS A 44 -14.66 19.22 18.79
C HIS A 44 -15.55 19.71 17.62
N LEU A 45 -15.26 19.27 16.39
CA LEU A 45 -16.04 19.53 15.17
C LEU A 45 -17.13 18.48 14.89
N VAL A 46 -17.02 17.29 15.47
CA VAL A 46 -18.04 16.23 15.32
C VAL A 46 -19.34 16.63 16.03
N PRO A 47 -20.55 16.37 15.51
CA PRO A 47 -21.79 16.64 16.24
C PRO A 47 -21.91 15.85 17.56
N PRO A 48 -22.43 16.42 18.66
CA PRO A 48 -22.47 15.73 19.97
C PRO A 48 -23.09 14.32 19.97
N PRO A 49 -24.22 14.04 19.29
CA PRO A 49 -24.80 12.68 19.26
C PRO A 49 -23.88 11.64 18.61
N LEU A 50 -23.00 12.08 17.72
CA LEU A 50 -22.02 11.23 17.07
C LEU A 50 -20.77 11.06 17.92
N ARG A 51 -20.35 12.07 18.70
CA ARG A 51 -19.26 11.94 19.68
C ARG A 51 -19.56 10.84 20.70
N GLU A 52 -20.78 10.80 21.22
CA GLU A 52 -21.21 9.81 22.21
C GLU A 52 -21.21 8.39 21.64
N ARG A 53 -21.54 8.24 20.34
CA ARG A 53 -21.61 6.93 19.66
C ARG A 53 -20.26 6.43 19.16
N LEU A 54 -19.46 7.31 18.57
CA LEU A 54 -18.17 6.97 18.00
C LEU A 54 -17.08 6.88 19.07
N GLY A 55 -17.28 7.50 20.23
CA GLY A 55 -16.26 7.56 21.28
C GLY A 55 -14.96 8.17 20.74
N ARG A 56 -13.81 7.73 21.28
CA ARG A 56 -12.47 8.08 20.77
C ARG A 56 -11.94 7.02 19.80
N VAL A 57 -12.76 6.60 18.84
CA VAL A 57 -12.33 5.61 17.84
C VAL A 57 -11.56 6.33 16.74
N SER A 58 -10.34 5.85 16.48
CA SER A 58 -9.61 6.23 15.26
C SER A 58 -10.22 5.53 14.06
N LEU A 59 -10.35 6.28 12.97
CA LEU A 59 -10.83 5.78 11.70
C LEU A 59 -9.63 5.33 10.86
N ARG A 60 -9.82 4.30 10.03
CA ARG A 60 -8.76 3.80 9.15
C ARG A 60 -8.75 4.58 7.84
N PRO A 61 -7.57 4.94 7.32
CA PRO A 61 -7.49 5.56 6.00
C PRO A 61 -7.94 4.58 4.92
N PHE A 62 -8.48 5.13 3.82
CA PHE A 62 -8.86 4.34 2.65
C PHE A 62 -8.62 5.12 1.37
N ILE A 63 -8.45 4.40 0.27
CA ILE A 63 -8.20 4.95 -1.07
C ILE A 63 -9.38 4.64 -1.97
N LEU A 64 -9.87 5.65 -2.68
CA LEU A 64 -10.86 5.53 -3.74
C LEU A 64 -10.12 5.54 -5.07
N VAL A 65 -10.24 4.45 -5.83
CA VAL A 65 -9.58 4.31 -7.14
C VAL A 65 -10.61 4.51 -8.23
N HIS A 66 -10.32 5.45 -9.12
CA HIS A 66 -11.11 5.79 -10.29
C HIS A 66 -10.33 5.48 -11.56
N HIS A 67 -11.04 5.12 -12.62
CA HIS A 67 -10.46 4.95 -13.94
C HIS A 67 -11.02 6.00 -14.89
N LEU A 68 -10.12 6.76 -15.50
CA LEU A 68 -10.40 7.80 -16.48
C LEU A 68 -9.97 7.32 -17.87
N LYS A 69 -10.86 7.42 -18.85
CA LYS A 69 -10.58 7.05 -20.24
C LYS A 69 -9.60 8.03 -20.88
N ALA A 70 -8.96 7.58 -21.96
CA ALA A 70 -8.08 8.43 -22.75
C ALA A 70 -8.81 9.71 -23.22
N GLY A 71 -8.19 10.86 -22.96
CA GLY A 71 -8.72 12.18 -23.30
C GLY A 71 -9.70 12.77 -22.28
N GLU A 72 -10.13 12.04 -21.24
CA GLU A 72 -10.98 12.61 -20.20
C GLU A 72 -10.21 13.62 -19.33
N SER A 73 -10.81 14.80 -19.17
CA SER A 73 -10.27 15.87 -18.33
C SER A 73 -11.39 16.78 -17.84
N GLY A 74 -11.17 17.42 -16.69
CA GLY A 74 -12.15 18.33 -16.09
C GLY A 74 -13.41 17.64 -15.56
N ILE A 75 -13.39 16.32 -15.39
CA ILE A 75 -14.55 15.60 -14.89
C ILE A 75 -14.60 15.66 -13.36
N PRO A 76 -15.80 15.80 -12.77
CA PRO A 76 -16.00 15.52 -11.36
C PRO A 76 -15.89 14.02 -11.13
N VAL A 77 -15.30 13.63 -10.01
CA VAL A 77 -15.32 12.23 -9.54
C VAL A 77 -16.00 12.20 -8.17
N GLU A 78 -16.83 11.18 -7.95
CA GLU A 78 -17.55 11.00 -6.70
C GLU A 78 -17.28 9.61 -6.12
N MET A 79 -17.44 9.46 -4.80
CA MET A 79 -17.19 8.18 -4.11
C MET A 79 -17.99 7.02 -4.69
N ARG A 80 -19.23 7.26 -5.13
CA ARG A 80 -20.09 6.24 -5.76
C ARG A 80 -19.56 5.74 -7.11
N ASP A 81 -18.70 6.51 -7.75
CA ASP A 81 -18.11 6.22 -9.05
C ASP A 81 -16.69 5.62 -8.91
N ALA A 82 -16.25 5.33 -7.69
CA ALA A 82 -15.00 4.62 -7.46
C ALA A 82 -15.11 3.20 -8.01
N GLU A 83 -14.16 2.81 -8.86
CA GLU A 83 -14.01 1.42 -9.32
C GLU A 83 -13.69 0.52 -8.12
N ARG A 84 -12.91 1.03 -7.17
CA ARG A 84 -12.48 0.32 -5.97
C ARG A 84 -12.43 1.24 -4.76
N VAL A 85 -12.77 0.67 -3.60
CA VAL A 85 -12.52 1.25 -2.29
C VAL A 85 -11.52 0.35 -1.57
N VAL A 86 -10.39 0.91 -1.16
CA VAL A 86 -9.24 0.17 -0.61
C VAL A 86 -8.98 0.68 0.79
N GLU A 87 -9.44 -0.03 1.80
CA GLU A 87 -9.10 0.26 3.20
C GLU A 87 -7.64 -0.13 3.48
N LEU A 88 -6.88 0.77 4.11
CA LEU A 88 -5.47 0.51 4.42
C LEU A 88 -5.33 -0.19 5.76
N GLU A 89 -4.66 -1.34 5.76
CA GLU A 89 -4.22 -2.05 6.96
C GLU A 89 -3.00 -1.33 7.57
N VAL A 90 -3.24 -0.18 8.20
CA VAL A 90 -2.18 0.60 8.85
C VAL A 90 -1.69 -0.07 10.12
N PRO A 91 -0.39 0.08 10.47
CA PRO A 91 0.13 -0.40 11.75
C PRO A 91 -0.64 0.17 12.95
N VAL A 92 -0.66 -0.58 14.05
CA VAL A 92 -1.29 -0.13 15.30
C VAL A 92 -0.26 -0.18 16.41
N PRO A 93 0.41 0.95 16.73
CA PRO A 93 1.34 1.01 17.84
C PRO A 93 0.68 0.65 19.16
N ASP A 94 1.44 -0.02 20.02
CA ASP A 94 1.03 -0.31 21.39
C ASP A 94 0.73 0.99 22.15
N GLY A 95 -0.28 0.95 23.02
CA GLY A 95 -0.70 2.10 23.81
C GLY A 95 -2.16 2.02 24.22
N LYS A 96 -2.54 2.84 25.20
CA LYS A 96 -3.93 2.96 25.68
C LYS A 96 -4.43 4.38 25.43
N GLU A 97 -5.73 4.50 25.20
CA GLU A 97 -6.35 5.82 25.11
C GLU A 97 -6.25 6.57 26.45
N PRO A 98 -6.00 7.89 26.44
CA PRO A 98 -5.93 8.78 25.27
C PRO A 98 -4.55 8.95 24.63
N GLU A 99 -3.49 8.37 25.20
CA GLU A 99 -2.11 8.54 24.73
C GLU A 99 -1.75 7.65 23.53
N ALA A 100 -2.63 6.71 23.19
CA ALA A 100 -2.45 5.78 22.09
C ALA A 100 -2.21 6.52 20.76
N GLN A 101 -1.20 6.06 20.03
CA GLN A 101 -0.84 6.60 18.73
C GLN A 101 -1.62 5.86 17.63
N ARG A 102 -2.31 6.60 16.78
CA ARG A 102 -3.04 6.05 15.63
C ARG A 102 -2.65 6.79 14.37
N PHE A 103 -2.48 6.04 13.29
CA PHE A 103 -2.02 6.61 12.04
C PHE A 103 -3.15 7.29 11.28
N ARG A 104 -2.80 8.46 10.76
CA ARG A 104 -3.46 9.12 9.64
C ARG A 104 -2.57 8.98 8.40
N ALA A 105 -3.13 9.15 7.22
CA ALA A 105 -2.44 9.05 5.95
C ALA A 105 -2.59 10.37 5.16
N PRO A 106 -1.64 11.31 5.29
CA PRO A 106 -1.75 12.61 4.63
C PRO A 106 -1.69 12.55 3.10
N ASP A 107 -0.81 11.70 2.54
CA ASP A 107 -0.61 11.65 1.10
C ASP A 107 -0.11 10.28 0.62
N LEU A 108 -0.15 10.05 -0.68
CA LEU A 108 0.27 8.83 -1.34
C LEU A 108 0.84 9.07 -2.74
N VAL A 109 1.61 8.09 -3.20
CA VAL A 109 1.99 7.95 -4.61
C VAL A 109 1.73 6.54 -5.09
N TRP A 110 1.44 6.39 -6.38
CA TRP A 110 1.46 5.07 -7.04
C TRP A 110 2.88 4.49 -6.99
N HIS A 111 2.98 3.19 -6.77
CA HIS A 111 4.24 2.47 -6.78
C HIS A 111 4.14 1.22 -7.64
N ARG A 112 5.16 0.99 -8.47
CA ARG A 112 5.29 -0.22 -9.29
C ARG A 112 6.36 -1.12 -8.73
N TRP A 113 6.03 -2.38 -8.51
CA TRP A 113 7.00 -3.37 -8.05
C TRP A 113 7.96 -3.75 -9.20
N PRO A 114 9.28 -3.85 -8.94
CA PRO A 114 10.26 -4.17 -9.98
C PRO A 114 10.11 -5.56 -10.64
N SER A 115 9.27 -6.45 -10.10
CA SER A 115 9.37 -7.91 -10.31
C SER A 115 8.11 -8.63 -10.79
N GLY A 116 7.17 -8.00 -11.51
CA GLY A 116 6.03 -8.73 -12.06
C GLY A 116 5.24 -8.01 -13.16
N GLY A 117 4.31 -8.75 -13.79
CA GLY A 117 3.45 -8.30 -14.89
C GLY A 117 2.43 -7.20 -14.50
N GLU A 118 1.36 -7.05 -15.29
CA GLU A 118 0.40 -5.92 -15.23
C GLU A 118 -0.24 -5.64 -13.85
N ASP A 119 -0.18 -6.57 -12.89
CA ASP A 119 -0.78 -6.48 -11.55
C ASP A 119 0.22 -6.09 -10.43
N THR A 120 1.31 -5.44 -10.79
CA THR A 120 2.38 -5.02 -9.85
C THR A 120 2.27 -3.59 -9.34
N THR A 121 1.07 -3.02 -9.37
CA THR A 121 0.85 -1.68 -8.83
C THR A 121 0.40 -1.74 -7.37
N GLY A 122 0.83 -0.75 -6.61
CA GLY A 122 0.46 -0.52 -5.23
C GLY A 122 0.66 0.94 -4.87
N PHE A 123 0.83 1.20 -3.59
CA PHE A 123 0.98 2.56 -3.07
C PHE A 123 2.22 2.66 -2.19
N ILE A 124 2.86 3.83 -2.20
CA ILE A 124 3.61 4.29 -1.03
C ILE A 124 2.74 5.35 -0.38
N VAL A 125 2.48 5.19 0.90
CA VAL A 125 1.62 6.08 1.67
C VAL A 125 2.46 6.70 2.78
N LEU A 126 2.36 8.02 2.90
CA LEU A 126 2.89 8.76 4.04
C LEU A 126 1.95 8.54 5.22
N LEU A 127 2.46 8.05 6.33
CA LEU A 127 1.72 7.80 7.56
C LEU A 127 2.27 8.66 8.69
N SER A 128 1.39 9.39 9.37
CA SER A 128 1.74 10.20 10.54
C SER A 128 0.88 9.77 11.72
N SER A 129 1.49 9.42 12.85
CA SER A 129 0.74 9.00 14.03
C SER A 129 0.27 10.20 14.85
N GLN A 130 -0.89 10.11 15.49
CA GLN A 130 -1.38 11.13 16.40
C GLN A 130 -2.04 10.51 17.61
N ASN A 131 -2.02 11.19 18.74
CA ASN A 131 -2.79 10.82 19.92
C ASN A 131 -4.20 11.44 19.92
N SER A 132 -5.09 10.93 20.76
CA SER A 132 -6.45 11.47 20.91
C SER A 132 -6.53 12.62 21.92
N ALA A 133 -5.41 12.99 22.55
CA ALA A 133 -5.35 14.07 23.55
C ALA A 133 -5.37 15.48 22.93
N GLY A 134 -5.20 15.60 21.60
CA GLY A 134 -5.41 16.85 20.86
C GLY A 134 -4.17 17.75 20.76
N ALA A 135 -3.08 17.42 21.44
CA ALA A 135 -1.77 17.96 21.08
C ALA A 135 -1.33 17.25 19.78
N ARG A 136 -0.98 18.01 18.74
CA ARG A 136 -0.38 17.47 17.49
C ARG A 136 1.04 16.97 17.77
N GLU A 137 1.13 15.92 18.58
CA GLU A 137 2.36 15.21 18.88
C GLU A 137 2.42 13.96 18.01
N TYR A 138 3.21 14.07 16.95
CA TYR A 138 3.45 12.97 16.04
C TYR A 138 4.64 12.15 16.55
N ALA A 139 4.36 10.95 17.05
CA ALA A 139 5.40 10.05 17.54
C ALA A 139 6.11 9.29 16.40
N PHE A 140 5.40 9.06 15.29
CA PHE A 140 5.86 8.28 14.16
C PHE A 140 5.53 8.97 12.85
N HIS A 141 6.50 9.03 11.94
CA HIS A 141 6.34 9.45 10.55
C HIS A 141 6.93 8.41 9.62
N TRP A 142 6.08 7.63 8.97
CA TRP A 142 6.51 6.47 8.20
C TRP A 142 6.14 6.60 6.73
N LEU A 143 7.01 6.05 5.88
CA LEU A 143 6.66 5.66 4.52
C LEU A 143 6.35 4.17 4.53
N GLN A 144 5.11 3.80 4.24
CA GLN A 144 4.68 2.41 4.19
C GLN A 144 4.23 2.07 2.77
N ARG A 145 4.66 0.89 2.28
CA ARG A 145 4.15 0.37 1.02
C ARG A 145 2.91 -0.45 1.24
N PHE A 146 1.99 -0.38 0.30
CA PHE A 146 0.77 -1.15 0.27
C PHE A 146 0.56 -1.82 -1.08
N THR A 147 -0.05 -3.01 -1.08
CA THR A 147 -0.60 -3.62 -2.30
C THR A 147 -1.77 -2.78 -2.84
N ALA A 148 -2.21 -3.06 -4.06
CA ALA A 148 -3.45 -2.48 -4.59
C ALA A 148 -4.70 -2.77 -3.72
N ASP A 149 -4.65 -3.80 -2.86
CA ASP A 149 -5.71 -4.19 -1.94
C ASP A 149 -5.54 -3.60 -0.52
N GLY A 150 -4.56 -2.72 -0.31
CA GLY A 150 -4.39 -2.03 0.98
C GLY A 150 -3.66 -2.82 2.06
N LYS A 151 -2.99 -3.93 1.69
CA LYS A 151 -2.17 -4.71 2.63
C LYS A 151 -0.74 -4.17 2.68
N PRO A 152 -0.12 -4.03 3.87
CA PRO A 152 1.24 -3.53 3.98
C PRO A 152 2.24 -4.50 3.36
N VAL A 153 3.31 -3.96 2.77
CA VAL A 153 4.35 -4.71 2.08
C VAL A 153 5.74 -4.37 2.66
N GLY A 154 6.25 -5.31 3.45
CA GLY A 154 7.51 -5.15 4.19
C GLY A 154 7.41 -4.11 5.31
N GLU A 155 8.52 -3.89 6.00
CA GLU A 155 8.60 -2.93 7.11
C GLU A 155 8.41 -1.48 6.64
N PRO A 156 7.76 -0.64 7.47
CA PRO A 156 7.71 0.80 7.24
C PRO A 156 9.12 1.41 7.31
N LEU A 157 9.33 2.48 6.54
CA LEU A 157 10.54 3.27 6.58
C LEU A 157 10.31 4.51 7.43
N ASP A 158 11.06 4.66 8.51
CA ASP A 158 10.99 5.81 9.38
C ASP A 158 11.58 7.05 8.69
N LEU A 159 10.74 8.06 8.44
CA LEU A 159 11.13 9.28 7.74
C LEU A 159 12.13 10.10 8.54
N ASP A 160 12.06 10.07 9.88
CA ASP A 160 13.03 10.74 10.75
C ASP A 160 14.46 10.17 10.57
N SER A 161 14.59 8.94 10.07
CA SER A 161 15.88 8.33 9.73
C SER A 161 16.48 8.84 8.40
N LEU A 162 15.66 9.48 7.55
CA LEU A 162 16.05 9.93 6.21
C LEU A 162 16.24 11.45 6.11
N VAL A 163 15.66 12.21 7.02
CA VAL A 163 15.66 13.68 6.98
C VAL A 163 16.72 14.28 7.91
N PRO A 164 17.20 15.51 7.63
CA PRO A 164 18.09 16.22 8.55
C PRO A 164 17.45 16.44 9.92
N GLN A 165 18.30 16.59 10.94
CA GLN A 165 17.89 16.63 12.35
C GLN A 165 16.85 17.73 12.66
N GLU A 166 16.92 18.87 11.97
CA GLU A 166 16.02 20.02 12.12
C GLU A 166 14.60 19.78 11.57
N PHE A 167 14.40 18.69 10.82
CA PHE A 167 13.10 18.28 10.26
C PHE A 167 12.49 17.05 10.97
N LYS A 168 13.18 16.48 11.97
CA LYS A 168 12.60 15.36 12.74
C LYS A 168 11.34 15.78 13.47
N GLY A 169 10.30 14.94 13.40
CA GLY A 169 8.98 15.24 13.93
C GLY A 169 8.24 16.39 13.21
N ALA A 170 8.66 16.77 12.00
CA ALA A 170 7.94 17.75 11.20
C ALA A 170 6.56 17.21 10.78
N ASN A 171 5.58 18.09 10.64
CA ASN A 171 4.25 17.71 10.15
C ASN A 171 4.30 17.49 8.62
N TRP A 172 4.68 16.28 8.19
CA TRP A 172 4.70 15.89 6.79
C TRP A 172 3.28 15.75 6.25
N GLU A 173 2.98 16.45 5.15
CA GLU A 173 1.64 16.54 4.54
C GLU A 173 1.64 16.21 3.04
N GLY A 174 2.80 16.21 2.37
CA GLY A 174 2.87 15.97 0.93
C GLY A 174 3.91 14.94 0.53
N LEU A 175 3.61 14.19 -0.52
CA LEU A 175 4.42 13.10 -1.04
C LEU A 175 4.37 13.08 -2.58
N ALA A 176 5.52 13.10 -3.24
CA ALA A 176 5.61 12.92 -4.68
C ALA A 176 6.86 12.14 -5.07
N TRP A 177 6.89 11.55 -6.27
CA TRP A 177 8.14 11.03 -6.82
C TRP A 177 9.04 12.17 -7.29
N PHE A 178 10.32 12.15 -6.88
CA PHE A 178 11.36 12.92 -7.57
C PHE A 178 11.95 12.07 -8.70
N GLU A 179 12.37 10.86 -8.35
CA GLU A 179 12.78 9.82 -9.31
C GLU A 179 12.09 8.51 -8.91
N GLU A 180 11.20 8.02 -9.78
CA GLU A 180 10.36 6.86 -9.49
C GLU A 180 11.20 5.64 -9.07
N GLY A 181 10.84 5.04 -7.93
CA GLY A 181 11.54 3.92 -7.35
C GLY A 181 12.85 4.26 -6.65
N LYS A 182 13.39 5.49 -6.75
CA LYS A 182 14.68 5.87 -6.15
C LYS A 182 14.60 6.93 -5.09
N SER A 183 13.78 7.97 -5.26
CA SER A 183 13.70 9.09 -4.32
C SER A 183 12.36 9.79 -4.39
N LEU A 184 11.93 10.28 -3.22
CA LEU A 184 10.65 10.96 -3.05
C LEU A 184 10.90 12.43 -2.72
N VAL A 185 9.97 13.30 -3.13
CA VAL A 185 9.79 14.62 -2.55
C VAL A 185 8.83 14.46 -1.36
N VAL A 186 9.24 14.90 -0.18
CA VAL A 186 8.38 15.02 1.00
C VAL A 186 8.20 16.49 1.35
N ILE A 187 6.97 16.88 1.67
CA ILE A 187 6.61 18.27 1.97
C ILE A 187 6.06 18.30 3.37
N HIS A 188 6.57 19.19 4.21
CA HIS A 188 6.02 19.43 5.54
C HIS A 188 5.35 20.80 5.62
N GLU A 189 4.32 20.88 6.45
CA GLU A 189 3.72 22.14 6.85
C GLU A 189 4.48 22.66 8.07
N LYS A 190 5.14 23.81 7.97
CA LYS A 190 5.65 24.53 9.16
C LYS A 190 5.30 26.00 9.10
N GLY A 191 4.80 26.48 10.25
CA GLY A 191 4.65 27.89 10.60
C GLY A 191 6.00 28.65 10.60
N PRO A 192 5.99 29.91 11.09
CA PRO A 192 6.64 31.05 10.45
C PRO A 192 8.12 30.81 10.09
N MET A 193 8.35 30.63 8.78
CA MET A 193 9.63 30.64 8.07
C MET A 193 10.70 29.58 8.46
N PRO A 194 11.42 29.04 7.44
CA PRO A 194 11.33 29.39 6.03
C PRO A 194 10.10 28.78 5.34
N ALA A 195 9.55 29.53 4.39
CA ALA A 195 8.37 29.19 3.61
C ALA A 195 8.63 27.93 2.77
N VAL A 196 7.82 26.89 2.97
CA VAL A 196 7.75 25.62 2.21
C VAL A 196 9.12 24.96 2.00
N VAL A 197 9.42 23.91 2.78
CA VAL A 197 10.66 23.14 2.57
C VAL A 197 10.31 21.72 2.14
N ALA A 198 10.18 21.56 0.83
CA ALA A 198 10.17 20.25 0.20
C ALA A 198 11.58 19.64 0.28
N LEU A 199 11.70 18.39 0.71
CA LEU A 199 12.97 17.65 0.74
C LEU A 199 12.93 16.52 -0.27
N ILE A 200 14.05 16.28 -0.95
CA ILE A 200 14.27 15.07 -1.73
C ILE A 200 14.91 14.04 -0.80
N VAL A 201 14.18 12.96 -0.50
CA VAL A 201 14.65 11.86 0.33
C VAL A 201 15.01 10.65 -0.55
N PRO A 202 16.29 10.22 -0.58
CA PRO A 202 16.67 9.01 -1.28
C PRO A 202 16.14 7.79 -0.52
N LEU A 203 15.52 6.86 -1.24
CA LEU A 203 15.06 5.61 -0.67
C LEU A 203 16.24 4.65 -0.49
N PRO A 204 16.43 4.05 0.71
CA PRO A 204 17.47 3.06 0.95
C PRO A 204 17.35 1.89 -0.02
N GLU A 205 18.47 1.41 -0.57
CA GLU A 205 18.47 0.32 -1.55
C GLU A 205 17.71 -0.93 -1.08
N ALA A 206 17.94 -1.33 0.17
CA ALA A 206 17.23 -2.46 0.77
C ALA A 206 15.71 -2.27 0.82
N TRP A 207 15.25 -1.02 0.96
CA TRP A 207 13.82 -0.70 0.89
C TRP A 207 13.35 -0.65 -0.57
N ARG A 208 14.11 -0.07 -1.50
CA ARG A 208 13.73 0.01 -2.94
C ARG A 208 13.45 -1.35 -3.57
N GLN A 209 14.19 -2.37 -3.18
CA GLN A 209 14.07 -3.71 -3.75
C GLN A 209 12.75 -4.41 -3.41
N GLY A 210 11.89 -3.83 -2.57
CA GLY A 210 10.75 -4.56 -2.02
C GLY A 210 11.18 -5.41 -0.83
N PRO A 211 10.26 -5.92 0.01
CA PRO A 211 10.41 -7.35 0.27
C PRO A 211 10.49 -8.01 -1.11
N ARG A 212 11.44 -8.95 -1.32
CA ARG A 212 11.29 -9.88 -2.45
C ARG A 212 9.83 -10.30 -2.43
N PRO A 213 9.08 -10.17 -3.54
CA PRO A 213 7.71 -10.64 -3.53
C PRO A 213 7.77 -12.04 -2.92
N ALA A 214 6.80 -12.39 -2.09
CA ALA A 214 6.61 -13.78 -1.71
C ALA A 214 6.35 -14.71 -2.96
N GLY A 215 6.57 -14.20 -4.18
CA GLY A 215 6.62 -14.88 -5.46
C GLY A 215 8.00 -14.87 -6.14
N GLY A 216 9.09 -14.56 -5.43
CA GLY A 216 10.36 -15.17 -5.79
C GLY A 216 10.24 -16.69 -5.61
N PRO A 217 10.88 -17.51 -6.45
CA PRO A 217 10.80 -18.95 -6.28
C PRO A 217 11.27 -19.30 -4.88
N THR A 218 10.35 -19.85 -4.09
CA THR A 218 10.63 -20.30 -2.73
C THR A 218 11.22 -21.70 -2.76
N HIS A 219 11.02 -22.44 -3.84
CA HIS A 219 11.48 -23.81 -3.99
C HIS A 219 12.11 -24.04 -5.37
N VAL A 220 12.92 -25.08 -5.43
CA VAL A 220 13.43 -25.68 -6.66
C VAL A 220 12.93 -27.11 -6.79
N VAL A 221 12.58 -27.50 -8.00
CA VAL A 221 12.20 -28.87 -8.36
C VAL A 221 13.45 -29.75 -8.40
N LEU A 222 13.50 -30.81 -7.58
CA LEU A 222 14.70 -31.65 -7.39
C LEU A 222 14.96 -32.62 -8.55
N CYS A 223 13.90 -33.13 -9.15
CA CYS A 223 13.90 -34.08 -10.26
C CYS A 223 12.69 -33.78 -11.17
N ASP A 224 12.68 -34.31 -12.39
CA ASP A 224 11.51 -34.16 -13.28
C ASP A 224 10.25 -34.65 -12.56
N ALA A 225 9.29 -33.74 -12.37
CA ALA A 225 8.14 -33.94 -11.51
C ALA A 225 6.85 -33.72 -12.29
N GLU A 226 5.93 -34.67 -12.21
CA GLU A 226 4.59 -34.52 -12.77
C GLU A 226 3.84 -33.37 -12.09
N TYR A 227 3.02 -32.65 -12.86
CA TYR A 227 2.11 -31.64 -12.32
C TYR A 227 0.65 -31.84 -12.77
N TYR A 228 -0.27 -31.33 -11.96
CA TYR A 228 -1.71 -31.39 -12.20
C TYR A 228 -2.34 -30.01 -12.02
N LEU A 229 -3.05 -29.47 -13.01
CA LEU A 229 -3.65 -28.14 -12.97
C LEU A 229 -4.84 -28.05 -12.00
N THR A 230 -5.58 -29.15 -11.80
CA THR A 230 -6.74 -29.18 -10.90
C THR A 230 -6.58 -30.16 -9.73
N GLY A 231 -5.35 -30.60 -9.49
CA GLY A 231 -4.99 -31.55 -8.43
C GLY A 231 -5.01 -33.01 -8.88
N PRO A 232 -4.30 -33.89 -8.16
CA PRO A 232 -4.23 -35.32 -8.47
C PRO A 232 -5.59 -35.99 -8.29
N GLN A 233 -6.00 -36.81 -9.25
CA GLN A 233 -7.24 -37.60 -9.23
C GLN A 233 -6.94 -39.03 -9.63
N GLN A 234 -7.62 -40.01 -9.01
CA GLN A 234 -7.39 -41.43 -9.30
C GLN A 234 -7.61 -41.71 -10.79
N ALA A 235 -6.65 -42.43 -11.40
CA ALA A 235 -6.66 -42.80 -12.82
C ALA A 235 -6.61 -41.64 -13.83
N ARG A 236 -6.30 -40.40 -13.41
CA ARG A 236 -6.07 -39.28 -14.32
C ARG A 236 -4.57 -39.15 -14.63
N PRO A 237 -4.15 -39.04 -15.91
CA PRO A 237 -2.75 -38.74 -16.25
C PRO A 237 -2.36 -37.31 -15.83
N PRO A 238 -1.06 -37.03 -15.67
CA PRO A 238 -0.58 -35.68 -15.37
C PRO A 238 -0.84 -34.73 -16.55
N ASP A 239 -0.98 -33.43 -16.23
CA ASP A 239 -1.16 -32.37 -17.24
C ASP A 239 0.19 -31.94 -17.86
N GLY A 240 1.30 -32.34 -17.26
CA GLY A 240 2.65 -32.16 -17.79
C GLY A 240 3.74 -32.48 -16.77
N THR A 241 4.96 -32.04 -17.06
CA THR A 241 6.15 -32.27 -16.21
C THR A 241 6.89 -30.96 -15.99
N LEU A 242 7.26 -30.69 -14.73
CA LEU A 242 8.22 -29.66 -14.34
C LEU A 242 9.62 -30.25 -14.40
N ALA A 243 10.53 -29.62 -15.13
CA ALA A 243 11.90 -30.11 -15.24
C ALA A 243 12.68 -29.92 -13.94
N ALA A 244 13.62 -30.83 -13.65
CA ALA A 244 14.58 -30.66 -12.56
C ALA A 244 15.31 -29.30 -12.66
N GLY A 245 15.50 -28.64 -11.53
CA GLY A 245 16.07 -27.29 -11.45
C GLY A 245 15.08 -26.16 -11.71
N SER A 246 13.82 -26.47 -12.08
CA SER A 246 12.79 -25.44 -12.24
C SER A 246 12.53 -24.73 -10.91
N LYS A 247 12.53 -23.40 -10.98
CA LYS A 247 12.26 -22.53 -9.85
C LYS A 247 10.75 -22.28 -9.74
N VAL A 248 10.18 -22.50 -8.56
CA VAL A 248 8.74 -22.38 -8.32
C VAL A 248 8.43 -21.66 -7.02
N THR A 249 7.27 -21.01 -6.96
CA THR A 249 6.74 -20.40 -5.74
C THR A 249 5.71 -21.35 -5.12
N LEU A 250 5.95 -21.80 -3.90
CA LEU A 250 4.95 -22.50 -3.09
C LEU A 250 3.79 -21.55 -2.75
N ARG A 251 2.59 -21.86 -3.23
CA ARG A 251 1.35 -21.11 -2.95
C ARG A 251 0.54 -21.72 -1.82
N ARG A 252 0.50 -23.05 -1.72
CA ARG A 252 -0.23 -23.77 -0.66
C ARG A 252 0.41 -25.12 -0.39
N ASP A 253 0.61 -25.45 0.89
CA ASP A 253 0.90 -26.80 1.33
C ASP A 253 -0.41 -27.59 1.48
N ALA A 254 -0.51 -28.76 0.86
CA ALA A 254 -1.66 -29.66 0.95
C ALA A 254 -1.24 -31.12 1.22
N GLY A 255 -0.15 -31.32 1.97
CA GLY A 255 0.31 -32.64 2.39
C GLY A 255 1.20 -33.30 1.33
N SER A 256 0.71 -34.35 0.67
CA SER A 256 1.50 -35.08 -0.36
C SER A 256 1.69 -34.29 -1.65
N TYR A 257 0.91 -33.23 -1.86
CA TYR A 257 1.05 -32.31 -2.98
C TYR A 257 1.00 -30.86 -2.49
N CYS A 258 1.74 -30.01 -3.18
CA CYS A 258 1.75 -28.58 -2.97
C CYS A 258 1.20 -27.86 -4.21
N LEU A 259 0.40 -26.82 -3.99
CA LEU A 259 0.09 -25.88 -5.07
C LEU A 259 1.30 -24.97 -5.26
N VAL A 260 1.88 -24.99 -6.45
CA VAL A 260 3.02 -24.16 -6.83
C VAL A 260 2.67 -23.27 -8.02
N ARG A 261 3.41 -22.17 -8.18
CA ARG A 261 3.37 -21.30 -9.36
C ARG A 261 4.74 -21.26 -10.03
N THR A 262 4.80 -21.56 -11.33
CA THR A 262 6.04 -21.49 -12.12
C THR A 262 6.40 -20.06 -12.49
N GLU A 263 7.61 -19.84 -13.02
CA GLU A 263 8.03 -18.54 -13.56
C GLU A 263 7.16 -18.09 -14.75
N GLN A 264 6.57 -19.02 -15.50
CA GLN A 264 5.62 -18.75 -16.59
C GLN A 264 4.18 -18.54 -16.09
N ASN A 265 3.96 -18.31 -14.79
CA ASN A 265 2.66 -18.11 -14.15
C ASN A 265 1.67 -19.30 -14.28
N VAL A 266 2.16 -20.52 -14.49
CA VAL A 266 1.31 -21.72 -14.43
C VAL A 266 1.13 -22.13 -12.96
N GLU A 267 -0.12 -22.24 -12.51
CA GLU A 267 -0.44 -22.81 -11.19
C GLU A 267 -0.79 -24.29 -11.34
N ALA A 268 -0.08 -25.12 -10.59
CA ALA A 268 -0.26 -26.56 -10.64
C ALA A 268 0.08 -27.20 -9.30
N TYR A 269 -0.48 -28.38 -9.07
CA TYR A 269 -0.13 -29.25 -7.96
C TYR A 269 1.07 -30.11 -8.36
N ALA A 270 2.14 -30.05 -7.58
CA ALA A 270 3.32 -30.89 -7.71
C ALA A 270 3.55 -31.69 -6.43
N ALA A 271 4.19 -32.85 -6.52
CA ALA A 271 4.49 -33.68 -5.35
C ALA A 271 5.41 -32.93 -4.38
N THR A 272 5.08 -32.94 -3.09
CA THR A 272 5.80 -32.15 -2.07
C THR A 272 7.26 -32.59 -1.92
N ASP A 273 7.52 -33.90 -2.08
CA ASP A 273 8.86 -34.49 -1.98
C ASP A 273 9.77 -34.16 -3.19
N ALA A 274 9.19 -33.71 -4.30
CA ALA A 274 9.93 -33.22 -5.46
C ALA A 274 10.40 -31.77 -5.28
N LEU A 275 10.03 -31.09 -4.19
CA LEU A 275 10.34 -29.68 -3.95
C LEU A 275 11.38 -29.53 -2.83
N LYS A 276 12.36 -28.66 -3.05
CA LYS A 276 13.32 -28.23 -2.02
C LYS A 276 13.25 -26.73 -1.83
N LEU A 277 13.16 -26.29 -0.58
CA LEU A 277 13.23 -24.88 -0.22
C LEU A 277 14.56 -24.27 -0.71
N LEU A 278 14.48 -23.12 -1.39
CA LEU A 278 15.65 -22.32 -1.76
C LEU A 278 16.08 -21.50 -0.53
N GLU A 279 17.31 -21.74 -0.05
CA GLU A 279 17.97 -20.94 0.99
C GLU A 279 18.37 -19.54 0.47
#